data_AF-A0A024WHV3-F1
#
_entry.id   AF-A0A024WHV3-F1
#
_cell.length_a   1.000
_cell.length_b   1.000
_cell.length_c   1.000
_cell.angle_alpha   90.00
_cell.angle_beta   90.00
_cell.angle_gamma   90.00
#
_symmetry.space_group_name_H-M   'P 1'
#
loop_
_entity.id
_entity.type
_entity.pdbx_description
1 polymer ?
#
loop_
_entity_poly.entity_id
_entity_poly.type
_entity_poly.pdbx_seq_one_letter_code
_entity_poly.pdbx_strand_id
1 'polypeptide(L)'
;MSYPYYTEFFVRYPKFKERDEKDRTVDPRIELEKKCAVKCVRPVNEYQNCVSRVRARTDNKGNCLGQYEELYICIDHCVAKDLFNYLA
;
A
#
# COMPACT_ATOMS: atom_id res chain seq x y z
N MET A 1 -0.81 28.90 5.26
CA MET A 1 -0.95 27.47 5.60
C MET A 1 -1.55 27.37 6.99
N SER A 2 -2.80 26.96 7.12
CA SER A 2 -3.41 26.67 8.42
C SER A 2 -2.91 25.30 8.88
N TYR A 3 -2.37 25.24 10.08
CA TYR A 3 -1.92 23.99 10.65
C TYR A 3 -3.11 23.04 10.90
N PRO A 4 -2.93 21.70 10.82
CA PRO A 4 -4.01 20.71 10.94
C PRO A 4 -4.38 20.46 12.41
N TYR A 5 -4.33 21.51 13.24
CA TYR A 5 -4.65 21.46 14.64
C TYR A 5 -5.49 22.67 15.02
N TYR A 6 -6.48 22.44 15.88
CA TYR A 6 -7.24 23.50 16.51
C TYR A 6 -7.03 23.41 18.03
N THR A 7 -6.81 24.57 18.64
CA THR A 7 -6.69 24.70 20.08
C THR A 7 -8.07 25.03 20.65
N GLU A 8 -8.68 24.10 21.36
CA GLU A 8 -9.85 24.39 22.19
C GLU A 8 -9.38 24.94 23.55
N PHE A 9 -10.15 25.88 24.12
CA PHE A 9 -9.76 26.69 25.29
C PHE A 9 -9.47 25.88 26.58
N PHE A 10 -9.77 24.58 26.60
CA PHE A 10 -9.61 23.69 27.76
C PHE A 10 -8.93 22.34 27.48
N VAL A 11 -8.29 22.17 26.33
CA VAL A 11 -7.66 20.88 25.97
C VAL A 11 -6.15 20.96 26.13
N ARG A 12 -5.57 20.02 26.89
CA ARG A 12 -4.12 19.95 27.15
C ARG A 12 -3.28 19.69 25.90
N TYR A 13 -3.87 19.08 24.87
CA TYR A 13 -3.21 18.75 23.60
C TYR A 13 -4.10 19.17 22.42
N PRO A 14 -3.53 19.75 21.35
CA PRO A 14 -4.28 20.09 20.15
C PRO A 14 -4.89 18.83 19.52
N LYS A 15 -6.16 18.91 19.11
CA LYS A 15 -6.81 17.83 18.36
C LYS A 15 -6.44 17.96 16.88
N PHE A 16 -6.11 16.83 16.26
CA PHE A 16 -5.84 16.77 14.83
C PHE A 16 -7.15 16.99 14.06
N LYS A 17 -7.16 17.98 13.16
CA LYS A 17 -8.26 18.17 12.22
C LYS A 17 -7.96 17.35 10.98
N GLU A 18 -8.66 16.23 10.83
CA GLU A 18 -8.64 15.49 9.58
C GLU A 18 -9.15 16.37 8.44
N ARG A 19 -8.48 16.32 7.29
CA ARG A 19 -8.95 16.97 6.07
C ARG A 19 -10.19 16.24 5.54
N ASP A 20 -11.14 17.01 5.03
CA ASP A 20 -12.30 16.48 4.31
C ASP A 20 -11.82 15.67 3.09
N GLU A 21 -12.56 14.63 2.73
CA GLU A 21 -12.14 13.65 1.70
C GLU A 21 -11.84 14.30 0.33
N LYS A 22 -12.54 15.39 0.00
CA LYS A 22 -12.36 16.16 -1.23
C LYS A 22 -11.00 16.87 -1.32
N ASP A 23 -10.39 17.17 -0.18
CA ASP A 23 -9.11 17.88 -0.08
C ASP A 23 -7.92 16.93 0.13
N ARG A 24 -8.15 15.61 0.13
CA ARG A 24 -7.10 14.61 0.32
C ARG A 24 -6.42 14.30 -1.01
N THR A 25 -5.12 14.55 -1.09
CA THR A 25 -4.29 14.09 -2.20
C THR A 25 -4.24 12.56 -2.21
N VAL A 26 -4.53 11.94 -3.35
CA VAL A 26 -4.43 10.48 -3.54
C VAL A 26 -2.96 10.09 -3.66
N ASP A 27 -2.57 8.97 -3.03
CA ASP A 27 -1.20 8.47 -3.11
C ASP A 27 -0.88 7.97 -4.54
N PRO A 28 0.11 8.56 -5.24
CA PRO A 28 0.51 8.12 -6.58
C PRO A 28 1.02 6.68 -6.60
N ARG A 29 1.51 6.16 -5.47
CA ARG A 29 1.98 4.78 -5.34
C ARG A 29 0.91 3.77 -5.74
N ILE A 30 -0.36 4.00 -5.39
CA ILE A 30 -1.47 3.07 -5.66
C ILE A 30 -1.66 2.85 -7.17
N GLU A 31 -1.50 3.91 -7.97
CA GLU A 31 -1.60 3.80 -9.43
C GLU A 31 -0.38 3.13 -10.04
N LEU A 32 0.82 3.43 -9.51
CA LEU A 32 2.07 2.84 -9.97
C LEU A 32 2.13 1.33 -9.67
N GLU A 33 1.66 0.91 -8.49
CA GLU A 33 1.57 -0.52 -8.14
C GLU A 33 0.72 -1.29 -9.13
N LYS A 34 -0.45 -0.75 -9.54
CA LYS A 34 -1.31 -1.39 -10.57
C LYS A 34 -0.59 -1.52 -11.91
N LYS A 35 0.13 -0.49 -12.34
CA LYS A 35 0.91 -0.51 -13.59
C LYS A 35 2.07 -1.50 -13.52
N CYS A 36 2.73 -1.60 -12.37
CA CYS A 36 3.88 -2.47 -12.14
C CYS A 36 3.48 -3.93 -11.94
N ALA A 37 2.31 -4.21 -11.36
CA ALA A 37 1.78 -5.57 -11.21
C ALA A 37 1.65 -6.29 -12.57
N VAL A 38 1.27 -5.56 -13.64
CA VAL A 38 1.19 -6.12 -15.00
C VAL A 38 2.55 -6.52 -15.56
N LYS A 39 3.65 -5.88 -15.11
CA LYS A 39 5.01 -6.25 -15.52
C LYS A 39 5.54 -7.47 -14.75
N CYS A 40 5.01 -7.72 -13.56
CA CYS A 40 5.44 -8.77 -12.64
C CYS A 40 4.51 -10.01 -12.69
N VAL A 41 4.12 -10.46 -13.89
CA VAL A 41 3.11 -11.54 -14.05
C VAL A 41 3.52 -12.86 -13.39
N ARG A 42 4.79 -13.26 -13.50
CA ARG A 42 5.28 -14.52 -12.93
C ARG A 42 5.05 -14.62 -11.41
N PRO A 43 5.61 -13.70 -10.58
CA PRO A 43 5.41 -13.77 -9.13
C PRO A 43 3.94 -13.51 -8.72
N VAL A 44 3.16 -12.76 -9.52
CA VAL A 44 1.71 -12.63 -9.28
C VAL A 44 1.02 -13.99 -9.36
N ASN A 45 1.32 -14.79 -10.39
CA ASN A 45 0.74 -16.12 -10.55
C ASN A 45 1.20 -17.08 -9.44
N GLU A 46 2.47 -17.05 -9.07
CA GLU A 46 3.01 -17.88 -7.98
C GLU A 46 2.36 -17.56 -6.63
N TYR A 47 2.18 -16.28 -6.34
CA TYR A 47 1.45 -15.84 -5.15
C TYR A 47 -0.01 -16.29 -5.18
N GLN A 48 -0.72 -16.10 -6.30
CA GLN A 48 -2.11 -16.55 -6.45
C GLN A 48 -2.27 -18.06 -6.28
N ASN A 49 -1.34 -18.85 -6.80
CA ASN A 49 -1.28 -20.30 -6.62
C ASN A 49 -1.04 -20.69 -5.16
N CYS A 50 -0.20 -19.94 -4.43
CA CYS A 50 -0.03 -20.15 -3.00
C CYS A 50 -1.32 -19.82 -2.23
N VAL A 51 -1.98 -18.70 -2.55
CA VAL A 51 -3.21 -18.28 -1.88
C VAL A 51 -4.33 -19.29 -2.12
N SER A 52 -4.51 -19.79 -3.34
CA SER A 52 -5.52 -20.81 -3.63
C SER A 52 -5.25 -22.10 -2.86
N ARG A 53 -3.98 -22.53 -2.76
CA ARG A 53 -3.57 -23.69 -1.96
C ARG A 53 -3.84 -23.50 -0.47
N VAL A 54 -3.52 -22.34 0.10
CA VAL A 54 -3.72 -22.07 1.53
C VAL A 54 -5.22 -21.96 1.85
N ARG A 55 -6.02 -21.33 0.99
CA ARG A 55 -7.49 -21.25 1.14
C ARG A 55 -8.17 -22.60 1.09
N ALA A 56 -7.63 -23.55 0.32
CA ALA A 56 -8.17 -24.91 0.24
C ALA A 56 -7.85 -25.76 1.48
N ARG A 57 -6.94 -25.32 2.37
CA ARG A 57 -6.61 -26.06 3.59
C ARG A 57 -7.58 -25.69 4.73
N THR A 58 -8.04 -26.72 5.44
CA THR A 58 -8.86 -26.59 6.66
C THR A 58 -8.02 -26.39 7.93
N ASP A 59 -6.72 -26.67 7.85
CA ASP A 59 -5.86 -26.77 9.04
C ASP A 59 -5.38 -25.41 9.57
N ASN A 60 -5.77 -24.30 8.92
CA ASN A 60 -5.30 -22.93 9.19
C ASN A 60 -3.76 -22.79 9.30
N LYS A 61 -3.03 -23.74 8.73
CA LYS A 61 -1.57 -23.84 8.78
C LYS A 61 -0.98 -23.61 7.39
N GLY A 62 -0.05 -22.66 7.31
CA GLY A 62 0.69 -22.30 6.10
C GLY A 62 0.59 -20.81 5.79
N ASN A 63 1.70 -20.24 5.32
CA ASN A 63 1.81 -18.84 4.92
C ASN A 63 2.34 -18.74 3.48
N CYS A 64 2.02 -17.63 2.82
CA CYS A 64 2.52 -17.29 1.48
C CYS A 64 3.54 -16.15 1.52
N LEU A 65 4.21 -15.97 2.67
CA LEU A 65 5.11 -14.83 2.90
C LEU A 65 6.29 -14.80 1.91
N GLY A 66 6.91 -15.94 1.62
CA GLY A 66 8.01 -15.98 0.65
C GLY A 66 7.58 -15.53 -0.76
N GLN A 67 6.47 -16.07 -1.26
CA GLN A 67 5.93 -15.66 -2.58
C GLN A 67 5.45 -14.21 -2.58
N TYR A 68 4.95 -13.73 -1.44
CA TYR A 68 4.55 -12.34 -1.26
C TYR A 68 5.77 -11.41 -1.32
N GLU A 69 6.86 -11.74 -0.64
CA GLU A 69 8.11 -10.97 -0.68
C GLU A 69 8.68 -10.92 -2.09
N GLU A 70 8.71 -12.03 -2.82
CA GLU A 70 9.17 -12.07 -4.22
C GLU A 70 8.32 -11.19 -5.15
N LEU A 71 7.00 -11.19 -4.96
CA LEU A 71 6.09 -10.31 -5.68
C LEU A 71 6.40 -8.84 -5.40
N TYR A 72 6.54 -8.47 -4.13
CA TYR A 72 6.80 -7.08 -3.74
C TYR A 72 8.19 -6.61 -4.14
N ILE A 73 9.23 -7.47 -4.11
CA ILE A 73 10.55 -7.13 -4.65
C ILE A 73 10.45 -6.68 -6.12
N CYS A 74 9.66 -7.39 -6.94
CA CYS A 74 9.45 -7.01 -8.34
C CYS A 74 8.68 -5.70 -8.49
N ILE A 75 7.59 -5.53 -7.72
CA ILE A 75 6.75 -4.33 -7.76
C ILE A 75 7.54 -3.11 -7.28
N ASP A 76 8.21 -3.20 -6.13
CA ASP A 76 8.97 -2.11 -5.53
C ASP A 76 10.12 -1.67 -6.44
N HIS A 77 10.83 -2.62 -7.06
CA HIS A 77 11.87 -2.29 -8.03
C HIS A 77 11.33 -1.56 -9.27
N CYS A 78 10.08 -1.82 -9.67
CA CYS A 78 9.41 -1.11 -10.75
C CYS A 78 8.93 0.29 -10.29
N VAL A 79 8.28 0.38 -9.14
CA VAL A 79 7.72 1.61 -8.58
C VAL A 79 8.81 2.62 -8.23
N ALA A 80 9.95 2.16 -7.71
CA ALA A 80 11.06 3.02 -7.28
C ALA A 80 11.59 3.96 -8.39
N LYS A 81 11.40 3.60 -9.66
CA LYS A 81 11.84 4.40 -10.82
C LYS A 81 10.99 5.65 -11.03
N ASP A 82 9.69 5.54 -10.76
CA ASP A 82 8.71 6.56 -11.12
C ASP A 82 8.15 7.30 -9.90
N LEU A 83 8.15 6.68 -8.72
CA LEU A 83 7.47 7.19 -7.51
C LEU A 83 7.96 8.58 -7.10
N PHE A 84 9.27 8.81 -7.10
CA PHE A 84 9.85 10.09 -6.67
C PHE A 84 9.58 11.23 -7.66
N ASN A 85 9.18 10.94 -8.90
CA ASN A 85 8.78 11.98 -9.85
C ASN A 85 7.42 12.60 -9.48
N TYR A 86 6.58 11.90 -8.72
CA TYR A 86 5.27 12.38 -8.27
C TYR A 86 5.31 13.04 -6.88
N LEU A 87 6.40 12.89 -6.14
CA LEU A 87 6.57 13.37 -4.77
C LEU A 87 7.37 14.68 -4.68
N ALA A 88 7.66 15.31 -5.82
CA ALA A 88 8.40 16.57 -5.93
C ALA A 88 7.55 17.79 -5.51
#